data_AF-A0AAD3CKN6-F1
#
_entry.id   AF-A0AAD3CKN6-F1
#
_cell.length_a   1.000
_cell.length_b   1.000
_cell.length_c   1.000
_cell.angle_alpha   90.00
_cell.angle_beta   90.00
_cell.angle_gamma   90.00
#
_symmetry.space_group_name_H-M   'P 1'
#
loop_
_entity.id
_entity.type
_entity.pdbx_description
1 polymer ?
#
loop_
_entity_poly.entity_id
_entity_poly.type
_entity_poly.pdbx_seq_one_letter_code
_entity_poly.pdbx_strand_id
1 'polypeptide(L)'
;MAKSGLAKGANAGHITEPVAAAPKANRRKGALNKRTALCRSIAREVCGLAPYERRILDMIKTGGSAADKRIYKFAKRRLGSHKRALVKREDIKAVNAAQRAKAAGVEE
;
A
#
# COMPACT_ATOMS: atom_id res chain seq x y z
N MET A 1 24.92 -8.69 -14.58
CA MET A 1 26.34 -8.96 -14.32
C MET A 1 26.70 -10.24 -15.03
N ALA A 2 27.79 -10.25 -15.80
CA ALA A 2 28.29 -11.47 -16.42
C ALA A 2 28.60 -12.52 -15.34
N LYS A 3 28.25 -13.78 -15.61
CA LYS A 3 28.61 -14.88 -14.73
C LYS A 3 30.12 -15.14 -14.82
N SER A 4 30.75 -15.57 -13.73
CA SER A 4 32.20 -15.74 -13.65
C SER A 4 32.71 -17.13 -14.05
N GLY A 5 31.83 -18.07 -14.41
CA GLY A 5 32.21 -19.46 -14.72
C GLY A 5 32.57 -20.30 -13.49
N LEU A 6 32.59 -19.68 -12.29
CA LEU A 6 32.90 -20.35 -11.03
C LEU A 6 31.66 -21.05 -10.46
N ALA A 7 31.87 -22.16 -9.75
CA ALA A 7 30.79 -22.92 -9.11
C ALA A 7 30.20 -22.24 -7.86
N LYS A 8 30.93 -21.31 -7.22
CA LYS A 8 30.53 -20.59 -5.99
C LYS A 8 30.93 -19.12 -6.07
N GLY A 9 30.19 -18.26 -5.36
CA GLY A 9 30.36 -16.80 -5.36
C GLY A 9 29.13 -16.05 -5.89
N ALA A 10 29.07 -14.72 -5.68
CA ALA A 10 27.90 -13.91 -6.03
C ALA A 10 27.55 -13.93 -7.53
N ASN A 11 28.56 -14.01 -8.40
CA ASN A 11 28.42 -14.10 -9.85
C ASN A 11 28.65 -15.51 -10.39
N ALA A 12 28.55 -16.53 -9.54
CA ALA A 12 28.72 -17.92 -9.94
C ALA A 12 27.69 -18.37 -10.99
N GLY A 13 28.08 -19.38 -11.75
CA GLY A 13 27.30 -19.97 -12.84
C GLY A 13 28.06 -19.96 -14.16
N HIS A 14 27.52 -20.70 -15.12
CA HIS A 14 28.06 -20.77 -16.47
C HIS A 14 27.94 -19.40 -17.17
N ILE A 15 29.01 -19.02 -17.87
CA ILE A 15 29.09 -17.78 -18.65
C ILE A 15 28.06 -17.91 -19.78
N THR A 16 27.01 -17.10 -19.72
CA THR A 16 25.91 -17.10 -20.68
C THR A 16 25.54 -15.67 -21.00
N GLU A 17 25.13 -15.42 -22.25
CA GLU A 17 24.56 -14.13 -22.67
C GLU A 17 23.06 -14.10 -22.33
N PRO A 18 22.61 -13.28 -21.35
CA PRO A 18 21.23 -13.27 -20.94
C PRO A 18 20.34 -12.57 -21.98
N VAL A 19 19.32 -13.29 -22.47
CA VAL A 19 18.31 -12.71 -23.37
C VAL A 19 17.32 -11.86 -22.57
N ALA A 20 17.12 -10.61 -22.99
CA ALA A 20 16.11 -9.73 -22.40
C ALA A 20 14.70 -10.20 -22.80
N ALA A 21 14.07 -11.00 -21.94
CA ALA A 21 12.71 -11.48 -22.17
C ALA A 21 11.67 -10.37 -21.92
N ALA A 22 10.72 -10.21 -22.84
CA ALA A 22 9.58 -9.32 -22.65
C ALA A 22 8.76 -9.72 -21.40
N PRO A 23 8.26 -8.75 -20.62
CA PRO A 23 7.49 -9.05 -19.42
C PRO A 23 6.17 -9.74 -19.80
N LYS A 24 5.95 -10.93 -19.24
CA LYS A 24 4.71 -11.68 -19.44
C LYS A 24 3.50 -10.91 -18.89
N ALA A 25 2.38 -10.94 -19.62
CA ALA A 25 1.15 -10.24 -19.23
C ALA A 25 0.63 -10.64 -17.83
N ASN A 26 0.84 -11.90 -17.41
CA ASN A 26 0.46 -12.37 -16.08
C ASN A 26 1.16 -11.62 -14.93
N ARG A 27 2.35 -11.05 -15.15
CA ARG A 27 3.08 -10.24 -14.16
C ARG A 27 2.41 -8.89 -13.88
N ARG A 28 1.54 -8.41 -14.78
CA ARG A 28 0.78 -7.16 -14.62
C ARG A 28 -0.50 -7.34 -13.79
N LYS A 29 -0.88 -8.58 -13.44
CA LYS A 29 -2.10 -8.86 -12.67
C LYS A 29 -2.06 -8.12 -11.32
N GLY A 30 -3.07 -7.30 -11.06
CA GLY A 30 -3.20 -6.51 -9.82
C GLY A 30 -2.79 -5.03 -9.97
N ALA A 31 -2.25 -4.61 -11.12
CA ALA A 31 -1.99 -3.20 -11.40
C ALA A 31 -3.29 -2.38 -11.45
N LEU A 32 -3.26 -1.16 -10.91
CA LEU A 32 -4.41 -0.27 -10.88
C LEU A 32 -4.60 0.39 -12.25
N ASN A 33 -5.77 0.21 -12.87
CA ASN A 33 -6.17 0.91 -14.09
C ASN A 33 -7.03 2.14 -13.76
N LYS A 34 -7.00 3.18 -14.62
CA LYS A 34 -7.78 4.42 -14.45
C LYS A 34 -9.27 4.17 -14.22
N ARG A 35 -9.89 3.32 -15.04
CA ARG A 35 -11.30 2.92 -14.90
C ARG A 35 -11.59 2.28 -13.54
N THR A 36 -10.74 1.36 -13.10
CA THR A 36 -10.92 0.66 -11.82
C THR A 36 -10.70 1.58 -10.63
N ALA A 37 -9.78 2.56 -10.74
CA ALA A 37 -9.59 3.58 -9.72
C ALA A 37 -10.85 4.43 -9.53
N LEU A 38 -11.46 4.89 -10.64
CA LEU A 38 -12.72 5.64 -10.63
C LEU A 38 -13.88 4.83 -10.02
N CYS A 39 -14.06 3.57 -10.43
CA CYS A 39 -15.10 2.72 -9.82
C CYS A 39 -14.89 2.54 -8.30
N ARG A 40 -13.64 2.41 -7.85
CA ARG A 40 -13.31 2.25 -6.43
C ARG A 40 -13.51 3.53 -5.63
N SER A 41 -13.26 4.71 -6.21
CA SER A 41 -13.53 5.99 -5.52
C SER A 41 -15.02 6.20 -5.31
N ILE A 42 -15.83 5.97 -6.35
CA ILE A 42 -17.31 6.06 -6.28
C ILE A 42 -17.85 5.10 -5.22
N ALA A 43 -17.43 3.82 -5.25
CA ALA A 43 -17.89 2.84 -4.25
C ALA A 43 -17.51 3.23 -2.81
N ARG A 44 -16.34 3.86 -2.62
CA ARG A 44 -15.88 4.31 -1.30
C ARG A 44 -16.65 5.52 -0.80
N GLU A 45 -17.08 6.40 -1.69
CA GLU A 45 -17.95 7.54 -1.37
C GLU A 45 -19.34 7.05 -0.93
N VAL A 46 -19.93 6.11 -1.67
CA VAL A 46 -21.27 5.58 -1.38
C VAL A 46 -21.30 4.72 -0.11
N CYS A 47 -20.38 3.76 0.03
CA CYS A 47 -20.40 2.82 1.15
C CYS A 47 -19.73 3.38 2.43
N GLY A 48 -18.85 4.38 2.29
CA GLY A 48 -18.09 4.94 3.40
C GLY A 48 -17.04 3.98 4.01
N LEU A 49 -16.68 4.23 5.28
CA LEU A 49 -15.65 3.50 6.02
C LEU A 49 -16.24 2.40 6.92
N ALA A 50 -15.56 1.27 6.97
CA ALA A 50 -15.94 0.18 7.89
C ALA A 50 -15.76 0.61 9.37
N PRO A 51 -16.47 -0.03 10.33
CA PRO A 51 -16.39 0.36 11.75
C PRO A 51 -14.97 0.37 12.33
N TYR A 52 -14.12 -0.58 11.92
CA TYR A 52 -12.72 -0.62 12.38
C TYR A 52 -11.86 0.46 11.72
N GLU A 53 -12.21 0.91 10.51
CA GLU A 53 -11.52 1.98 9.79
C GLU A 53 -11.88 3.34 10.39
N ARG A 54 -13.15 3.54 10.75
CA ARG A 54 -13.60 4.71 11.52
C ARG A 54 -12.87 4.84 12.84
N ARG A 55 -12.75 3.76 13.62
CA ARG A 55 -11.98 3.78 14.87
C ARG A 55 -10.50 4.11 14.64
N ILE A 56 -9.91 3.69 13.52
CA ILE A 56 -8.53 4.07 13.16
C ILE A 56 -8.45 5.56 12.87
N LEU A 57 -9.41 6.12 12.14
CA LEU A 57 -9.51 7.55 11.86
C LEU A 57 -9.65 8.37 13.14
N ASP A 58 -10.47 7.92 14.09
CA ASP A 58 -10.64 8.58 15.39
C ASP A 58 -9.32 8.59 16.17
N MET A 59 -8.62 7.44 16.23
CA MET A 59 -7.31 7.35 16.87
C MET A 59 -6.25 8.26 16.22
N ILE A 60 -6.36 8.52 14.91
CA ILE A 60 -5.50 9.47 14.19
C ILE A 60 -5.86 10.90 14.58
N LYS A 61 -7.15 11.24 14.65
CA LYS A 61 -7.64 12.59 14.99
C LYS A 61 -7.34 12.99 16.44
N THR A 62 -7.43 12.06 17.39
CA THR A 62 -7.16 12.34 18.82
C THR A 62 -5.71 12.79 19.07
N GLY A 63 -4.75 12.37 18.22
CA GLY A 63 -3.38 12.90 18.22
C GLY A 63 -2.51 12.54 19.45
N GLY A 64 -1.21 12.35 19.22
CA GLY A 64 -0.19 12.16 20.27
C GLY A 64 1.02 11.34 19.79
N SER A 65 2.18 11.50 20.43
CA SER A 65 3.46 10.87 20.00
C SER A 65 3.43 9.32 20.01
N ALA A 66 2.50 8.72 20.77
CA ALA A 66 2.33 7.26 20.87
C ALA A 66 1.16 6.68 20.04
N ALA A 67 0.46 7.51 19.24
CA ALA A 67 -0.74 7.10 18.52
C ALA A 67 -0.45 6.07 17.42
N ASP A 68 0.66 6.22 16.69
CA ASP A 68 0.99 5.36 15.53
C ASP A 68 1.21 3.89 15.91
N LYS A 69 1.87 3.63 17.06
CA LYS A 69 2.08 2.26 17.56
C LYS A 69 0.76 1.63 18.02
N ARG A 70 -0.15 2.44 18.58
CA ARG A 70 -1.49 2.01 19.02
C ARG A 70 -2.38 1.67 17.82
N ILE A 71 -2.38 2.53 16.79
CA ILE A 71 -3.08 2.31 15.53
C ILE A 71 -2.59 1.03 14.86
N TYR A 72 -1.27 0.87 14.75
CA TYR A 72 -0.67 -0.33 14.17
C TYR A 72 -1.07 -1.60 14.93
N LYS A 73 -0.99 -1.61 16.27
CA LYS A 73 -1.41 -2.77 17.07
C LYS A 73 -2.89 -3.10 16.87
N PHE A 74 -3.76 -2.09 16.81
CA PHE A 74 -5.18 -2.29 16.54
C PHE A 74 -5.43 -2.85 15.13
N ALA A 75 -4.82 -2.25 14.10
CA ALA A 75 -4.95 -2.68 12.71
C ALA A 75 -4.40 -4.11 12.52
N LYS A 76 -3.26 -4.45 13.13
CA LYS A 76 -2.70 -5.81 13.09
C LYS A 76 -3.62 -6.83 13.77
N ARG A 77 -4.25 -6.49 14.89
CA ARG A 77 -5.23 -7.38 15.54
C ARG A 77 -6.48 -7.60 14.68
N ARG A 78 -6.85 -6.66 13.81
CA ARG A 78 -8.01 -6.78 12.90
C ARG A 78 -7.67 -7.46 11.57
N LEU A 79 -6.50 -7.18 10.98
CA LEU A 79 -6.10 -7.64 9.64
C LEU A 79 -5.13 -8.84 9.64
N GLY A 80 -4.57 -9.19 10.80
CA GLY A 80 -3.67 -10.33 11.02
C GLY A 80 -2.20 -10.06 10.73
N SER A 81 -1.86 -9.44 9.59
CA SER A 81 -0.46 -9.31 9.14
C SER A 81 0.12 -7.90 9.26
N HIS A 82 1.45 -7.83 9.43
CA HIS A 82 2.20 -6.58 9.55
C HIS A 82 2.05 -5.69 8.31
N LYS A 83 2.29 -6.26 7.12
CA LYS A 83 2.23 -5.51 5.85
C LYS A 83 0.83 -4.91 5.62
N ARG A 84 -0.23 -5.67 5.87
CA ARG A 84 -1.62 -5.18 5.72
C ARG A 84 -1.95 -4.08 6.73
N ALA A 85 -1.49 -4.22 7.98
CA ALA A 85 -1.69 -3.20 9.01
C ALA A 85 -1.02 -1.86 8.66
N LEU A 86 0.21 -1.90 8.13
CA LEU A 86 0.90 -0.68 7.68
C LEU A 86 0.18 -0.03 6.51
N VAL A 87 -0.16 -0.80 5.47
CA VAL A 87 -0.90 -0.29 4.31
C VAL A 87 -2.21 0.36 4.74
N LYS A 88 -3.00 -0.32 5.60
CA LYS A 88 -4.27 0.24 6.08
C LYS A 88 -4.07 1.51 6.92
N ARG A 89 -3.01 1.61 7.72
CA ARG A 89 -2.70 2.82 8.47
C ARG A 89 -2.42 3.99 7.52
N GLU A 90 -1.57 3.80 6.51
CA GLU A 90 -1.26 4.84 5.53
C GLU A 90 -2.48 5.23 4.69
N ASP A 91 -3.32 4.26 4.29
CA ASP A 91 -4.58 4.53 3.60
C ASP A 91 -5.49 5.48 4.41
N ILE A 92 -5.67 5.21 5.71
CA ILE A 92 -6.54 6.06 6.55
C ILE A 92 -5.90 7.41 6.86
N LYS A 93 -4.56 7.49 6.96
CA LYS A 93 -3.85 8.78 7.04
C LYS A 93 -4.10 9.63 5.79
N ALA A 94 -4.04 9.02 4.61
CA ALA A 94 -4.34 9.70 3.34
C ALA A 94 -5.80 10.19 3.29
N VAL A 95 -6.75 9.37 3.76
CA VAL A 95 -8.17 9.78 3.87
C VAL A 95 -8.32 10.98 4.80
N ASN A 96 -7.65 10.98 5.96
CA ASN A 96 -7.70 12.11 6.89
C ASN A 96 -7.10 13.38 6.28
N ALA A 97 -5.98 13.27 5.56
CA ALA A 97 -5.37 14.39 4.86
C ALA A 97 -6.30 14.98 3.78
N ALA A 98 -6.93 14.13 2.97
CA ALA A 98 -7.91 14.54 1.96
C ALA A 98 -9.13 15.22 2.59
N GLN A 99 -9.65 14.70 3.71
CA GLN A 99 -10.74 15.33 4.45
C GLN A 99 -10.36 16.72 4.98
N ARG A 100 -9.14 16.88 5.50
CA ARG A 100 -8.64 18.18 5.98
C ARG A 100 -8.44 19.18 4.85
N ALA A 101 -7.91 18.75 3.70
CA ALA A 101 -7.75 19.60 2.52
C ALA A 101 -9.11 20.09 2.00
N LYS A 102 -10.09 19.18 1.89
CA LYS A 102 -11.46 19.54 1.51
C LYS A 102 -12.11 20.53 2.49
N ALA A 103 -11.91 20.32 3.79
CA ALA A 103 -12.43 21.24 4.81
C ALA A 103 -11.76 22.63 4.78
N ALA A 104 -10.52 22.72 4.31
CA ALA A 104 -9.79 23.98 4.16
C ALA A 104 -10.15 24.75 2.87
N GLY A 105 -11.08 24.24 2.05
CA GLY A 105 -11.50 24.90 0.81
C GLY A 105 -10.42 24.95 -0.27
N VAL A 106 -9.35 24.18 -0.12
CA VAL A 106 -8.35 23.99 -1.19
C VAL A 106 -8.95 22.99 -2.17
N GLU A 107 -9.78 23.50 -3.08
CA GLU A 107 -10.20 22.74 -4.26
C GLU A 107 -9.02 22.68 -5.23
N GLU A 108 -8.54 21.47 -5.53
CA GLU A 108 -7.99 21.15 -6.85
C GLU A 108 -9.07 20.46 -7.68
#